data_AF-W1YDA0-F1
#
_entry.id   AF-W1YDA0-F1
#
_cell.length_a   1.000
_cell.length_b   1.000
_cell.length_c   1.000
_cell.angle_alpha   90.00
_cell.angle_beta   90.00
_cell.angle_gamma   90.00
#
_symmetry.space_group_name_H-M   'P 1'
#
loop_
_entity.id
_entity.type
_entity.pdbx_description
1 polymer ?
#
loop_
_entity_poly.entity_id
_entity_poly.type
_entity_poly.pdbx_seq_one_letter_code
_entity_poly.pdbx_strand_id
1 'polypeptide(L)' 'AVRGGRLVKVLGTGDVNVKLDITVDAWSGSAKEKIEAAGGSITAR' A
#
# COMPACT_ATOMS: atom_id res chain seq x y z
N ALA A 1 1.63 3.99 -12.31
CA ALA A 1 2.28 2.89 -13.08
C ALA A 1 3.51 2.42 -12.32
N VAL A 2 3.61 1.12 -12.03
CA VAL A 2 4.80 0.52 -11.42
C VAL A 2 5.79 0.10 -12.51
N ARG A 3 7.09 0.28 -12.25
CA ARG A 3 8.15 -0.12 -13.18
C ARG A 3 8.99 -1.20 -12.51
N GLY A 4 9.08 -2.37 -13.14
CA GLY A 4 9.89 -3.49 -12.62
C GLY A 4 11.35 -3.09 -12.38
N GLY A 5 11.95 -3.63 -11.32
CA GLY A 5 13.35 -3.38 -10.93
C GLY A 5 13.59 -2.08 -10.16
N ARG A 6 12.55 -1.40 -9.67
CA ARG A 6 12.66 -0.20 -8.83
C ARG A 6 11.89 -0.37 -7.53
N LEU A 7 12.38 0.27 -6.47
CA LEU A 7 11.70 0.35 -5.18
C LEU A 7 10.31 0.94 -5.38
N VAL A 8 9.31 0.31 -4.77
CA VAL A 8 7.91 0.69 -4.90
C VAL A 8 7.44 1.30 -3.58
N LYS A 9 6.87 2.50 -3.67
CA LYS A 9 6.26 3.19 -2.53
C LYS A 9 4.76 3.35 -2.73
N VAL A 10 3.98 2.87 -1.77
CA VAL A 10 2.51 3.04 -1.77
C VAL A 10 2.18 4.44 -1.28
N LEU A 11 1.31 5.13 -2.03
CA LEU A 11 0.78 6.44 -1.70
C LEU A 11 -0.73 6.32 -1.49
N GLY A 12 -1.23 6.98 -0.46
CA GLY A 12 -2.66 6.92 -0.07
C GLY A 12 -3.58 7.83 -0.88
N THR A 13 -3.39 7.92 -2.20
CA THR A 13 -4.25 8.73 -3.08
C THR A 13 -5.39 7.87 -3.60
N GLY A 14 -6.63 8.19 -3.22
CA GLY A 14 -7.82 7.37 -3.50
C GLY A 14 -8.33 6.58 -2.29
N ASP A 15 -9.50 5.97 -2.43
CA ASP A 15 -10.17 5.18 -1.39
C ASP A 15 -10.00 3.68 -1.66
N VAL A 16 -9.73 2.92 -0.60
CA VAL A 16 -9.58 1.46 -0.66
C VAL A 16 -10.74 0.85 0.12
N ASN A 17 -11.65 0.16 -0.58
CA ASN A 17 -12.84 -0.47 0.01
C ASN A 17 -12.75 -2.00 0.09
N VAL A 18 -11.60 -2.58 -0.29
CA VAL A 18 -11.42 -4.03 -0.39
C VAL A 18 -10.20 -4.46 0.41
N LYS A 19 -10.32 -5.57 1.12
CA LYS A 19 -9.20 -6.24 1.79
C LYS A 19 -8.14 -6.62 0.76
N LEU A 20 -6.93 -6.09 0.92
CA LEU A 20 -5.79 -6.36 0.05
C LEU A 20 -4.59 -6.71 0.93
N ASP A 21 -3.92 -7.81 0.59
CA ASP A 21 -2.60 -8.15 1.13
C ASP A 21 -1.53 -7.71 0.12
N ILE A 22 -0.68 -6.77 0.52
CA ILE A 22 0.25 -6.10 -0.39
C ILE A 22 1.67 -6.15 0.19
N THR A 23 2.63 -6.62 -0.60
CA THR A 23 4.06 -6.61 -0.25
C THR A 23 4.79 -5.52 -1.01
N VAL A 24 5.39 -4.55 -0.30
CA VAL A 24 6.06 -3.37 -0.87
C VAL A 24 7.26 -2.92 -0.05
N ASP A 25 8.15 -2.13 -0.64
CA ASP A 25 9.34 -1.64 0.07
C ASP A 25 9.02 -0.49 1.03
N ALA A 26 8.06 0.37 0.67
CA ALA A 26 7.67 1.51 1.49
C ALA A 26 6.22 1.93 1.30
N TRP A 27 5.67 2.66 2.27
CA TRP A 27 4.34 3.26 2.21
C TRP A 27 4.31 4.62 2.93
N SER A 28 3.35 5.48 2.59
CA SER A 28 3.08 6.72 3.33
C SER A 28 2.18 6.47 4.54
N GLY A 29 2.23 7.35 5.55
CA GLY A 29 1.31 7.27 6.70
C GLY A 29 -0.16 7.26 6.28
N SER A 30 -0.52 8.11 5.31
CA SER A 30 -1.86 8.14 4.71
C SER A 30 -2.24 6.86 3.95
N ALA A 31 -1.27 6.10 3.43
CA ALA A 31 -1.55 4.81 2.81
C ALA A 31 -1.83 3.74 3.85
N LYS A 32 -1.05 3.73 4.94
CA LYS A 32 -1.21 2.79 6.05
C LYS A 32 -2.61 2.89 6.67
N GLU A 33 -3.02 4.10 7.04
CA GLU A 33 -4.34 4.34 7.67
C GLU A 33 -5.49 3.84 6.78
N LYS A 34 -5.39 4.07 5.47
CA LYS A 34 -6.41 3.63 4.51
C LYS A 34 -6.43 2.12 4.32
N ILE A 35 -5.26 1.48 4.29
CA ILE A 35 -5.18 0.02 4.11
C ILE A 35 -5.65 -0.70 5.39
N GLU A 36 -5.34 -0.16 6.57
CA GLU A 36 -5.88 -0.65 7.85
C GLU A 36 -7.40 -0.45 7.93
N ALA A 37 -7.92 0.70 7.45
CA ALA A 37 -9.37 0.95 7.38
C ALA A 37 -10.10 -0.01 6.42
N ALA A 38 -9.45 -0.39 5.32
CA ALA A 38 -9.94 -1.42 4.40
C ALA A 38 -9.82 -2.85 4.97
N GLY A 39 -9.19 -3.01 6.14
CA GLY A 39 -8.90 -4.29 6.78
C GLY A 39 -7.78 -5.10 6.10
N GLY A 40 -7.01 -4.49 5.20
CA GLY A 40 -5.90 -5.13 4.50
C GLY A 40 -4.63 -5.20 5.34
N SER A 41 -3.58 -5.80 4.76
CA SER A 41 -2.27 -5.91 5.39
C SER A 41 -1.15 -5.46 4.44
N ILE A 42 -0.16 -4.75 4.98
CA ILE A 42 1.03 -4.32 4.24
C ILE A 42 2.23 -5.04 4.82
N THR A 43 2.96 -5.77 3.97
CA THR A 43 4.21 -6.44 4.35
C THR A 43 5.39 -5.75 3.70
N ALA A 44 6.44 -5.49 4.47
CA ALA A 44 7.71 -5.02 3.92
C ALA A 44 8.43 -6.19 3.24
N ARG A 45 8.88 -5.98 2.00
CA ARG A 45 9.78 -6.89 1.29
C ARG A 45 11.23 -6.70 1.72
#